data_AF-A0A9W2WIR7-F1
#
_entry.id   AF-A0A9W2WIR7-F1
#
_cell.length_a   1.000
_cell.length_b   1.000
_cell.length_c   1.000
_cell.angle_alpha   90.00
_cell.angle_beta   90.00
_cell.angle_gamma   90.00
#
_symmetry.space_group_name_H-M   'P 1'
#
loop_
_entity.id
_entity.type
_entity.pdbx_description
1 polymer ?
#
loop_
_entity_poly.entity_id
_entity_poly.type
_entity_poly.pdbx_seq_one_letter_code
_entity_poly.pdbx_strand_id
1 'polypeptide(L)'
;MTFYQKKHDIKLFRPLILPLTQAPIFISFFIALREMANLPVPSMQTGGLWWFQDLTLSDPTYILPLVVTATMWGVLELGAETGMQSSDLQWMRNFIRLMPLAVLPITIHFPSAVFMYWLSSNMFSLGQVACLRIPAVRTVLKIPQRVVHDSDKLPPQEGFINSFKRGWKNAEIAHQLQERERRMKNHLELAARGPLRQTFTHNPLLQHGKNGPPNTPNSSSNKPKSKHPWSDTLG
;
A
#
# COMPACT_ATOMS: atom_id res chain seq x y z
N MET A 1 1.99 4.78 -13.29
CA MET A 1 1.09 5.50 -12.35
C MET A 1 1.43 6.98 -12.18
N THR A 2 2.71 7.36 -12.04
CA THR A 2 3.12 8.73 -11.64
C THR A 2 2.86 9.82 -12.69
N PHE A 3 2.88 9.50 -13.99
CA PHE A 3 2.64 10.49 -15.05
C PHE A 3 1.21 11.05 -15.02
N TYR A 4 0.20 10.18 -14.85
CA TYR A 4 -1.20 10.60 -14.75
C TYR A 4 -1.47 11.46 -13.51
N GLN A 5 -0.93 11.03 -12.36
CA GLN A 5 -1.07 11.79 -11.10
C GLN A 5 -0.43 13.17 -11.17
N LYS A 6 0.76 13.28 -11.81
CA LYS A 6 1.42 14.57 -12.05
C LYS A 6 0.65 15.44 -13.05
N LYS A 7 0.08 14.85 -14.11
CA LYS A 7 -0.70 15.56 -15.12
C LYS A 7 -2.00 16.15 -14.56
N HIS A 8 -2.62 15.49 -13.58
CA HIS A 8 -3.90 15.88 -12.99
C HIS A 8 -3.79 16.46 -11.55
N ASP A 9 -2.59 16.79 -11.07
CA ASP A 9 -2.30 17.25 -9.69
C ASP A 9 -2.98 16.38 -8.60
N ILE A 10 -3.05 15.06 -8.82
CA ILE A 10 -3.63 14.14 -7.86
C ILE A 10 -2.55 13.80 -6.83
N LYS A 11 -2.54 14.54 -5.72
CA LYS A 11 -1.65 14.28 -4.58
C LYS A 11 -2.13 13.05 -3.82
N LEU A 12 -1.30 12.01 -3.79
CA LEU A 12 -1.53 10.75 -3.05
C LEU A 12 -1.84 10.96 -1.55
N PHE A 13 -1.31 12.02 -0.96
CA PHE A 13 -1.52 12.35 0.45
C PHE A 13 -2.85 13.06 0.75
N ARG A 14 -3.49 13.73 -0.23
CA ARG A 14 -4.72 14.51 0.03
C ARG A 14 -5.84 13.65 0.65
N PRO A 15 -6.11 12.41 0.18
CA PRO A 15 -7.09 11.53 0.81
C PRO A 15 -6.71 11.07 2.22
N LEU A 16 -5.42 11.04 2.58
CA LEU A 16 -4.95 10.61 3.91
C LEU A 16 -5.11 11.70 4.97
N ILE A 17 -5.27 12.96 4.58
CA ILE A 17 -5.44 14.08 5.51
C ILE A 17 -6.70 13.89 6.36
N LEU A 18 -7.81 13.45 5.76
CA LEU A 18 -9.08 13.31 6.48
C LEU A 18 -8.99 12.30 7.63
N PRO A 19 -8.53 11.05 7.40
CA PRO A 19 -8.32 10.09 8.49
C PRO A 19 -7.30 10.57 9.54
N LEU A 20 -6.22 11.23 9.11
CA LEU A 20 -5.18 11.76 10.00
C LEU A 20 -5.73 12.85 10.94
N THR A 21 -6.59 13.74 10.43
CA THR A 21 -7.23 14.78 11.25
C THR A 21 -8.35 14.20 12.13
N GLN A 22 -9.05 13.16 11.67
CA GLN A 22 -10.14 12.54 12.43
C GLN A 22 -9.64 11.76 13.65
N ALA A 23 -8.48 11.09 13.55
CA ALA A 23 -7.99 10.23 14.63
C ALA A 23 -7.77 10.96 15.98
N PRO A 24 -7.12 12.14 16.03
CA PRO A 24 -6.98 12.91 17.28
C PRO A 24 -8.33 13.32 17.89
N ILE A 25 -9.29 13.72 17.06
CA ILE A 25 -10.64 14.09 17.52
C ILE A 25 -11.30 12.87 18.16
N PHE A 26 -11.30 11.73 17.47
CA PHE A 26 -11.87 10.50 17.98
C PHE A 26 -11.23 10.07 19.32
N ILE A 27 -9.90 10.06 19.40
CA ILE A 27 -9.17 9.67 20.62
C ILE A 27 -9.51 10.60 21.78
N SER A 28 -9.56 11.92 21.52
CA SER A 28 -9.89 12.92 22.53
C SER A 28 -11.29 12.71 23.11
N PHE A 29 -12.31 12.57 22.25
CA PHE A 29 -13.69 12.32 22.70
C PHE A 29 -13.84 10.98 23.39
N PHE A 30 -13.16 9.94 22.91
CA PHE A 30 -13.20 8.62 23.55
C PHE A 30 -12.64 8.66 24.98
N ILE A 31 -11.45 9.26 25.17
CA ILE A 31 -10.85 9.41 26.50
C ILE A 31 -11.76 10.26 27.39
N ALA A 32 -12.23 11.41 26.90
CA ALA A 32 -13.08 12.30 27.68
C ALA A 32 -14.37 11.61 28.15
N LEU A 33 -15.11 10.94 27.26
CA LEU A 33 -16.35 10.24 27.61
C LEU A 33 -16.11 9.08 28.58
N ARG A 34 -14.99 8.37 28.41
CA ARG A 34 -14.62 7.27 29.31
C ARG A 34 -14.25 7.77 30.70
N GLU A 35 -13.47 8.84 30.81
CA GLU A 35 -13.12 9.44 32.10
C GLU A 35 -14.34 10.05 32.79
N MET A 36 -15.24 10.70 32.05
CA MET A 36 -16.49 11.22 32.61
C MET A 36 -17.44 10.10 33.10
N ALA A 37 -17.42 8.95 32.46
CA ALA A 37 -18.13 7.76 32.95
C ALA A 37 -17.45 7.15 34.20
N ASN A 38 -16.12 7.17 34.27
CA ASN A 38 -15.36 6.66 35.41
C ASN A 38 -15.46 7.55 36.67
N LEU A 39 -15.56 8.87 36.52
CA LEU A 39 -15.79 9.84 37.61
C LEU A 39 -17.27 10.22 37.72
N PRO A 40 -18.17 9.22 37.64
CA PRO A 40 -19.54 9.30 37.11
C PRO A 40 -20.18 10.68 37.28
N VAL A 41 -20.11 11.49 36.21
CA VAL A 41 -20.61 12.86 36.24
C VAL A 41 -22.13 12.81 36.50
N PRO A 42 -22.68 13.58 37.47
CA PRO A 42 -24.09 13.49 37.85
C PRO A 42 -25.08 13.69 36.68
N SER A 43 -24.74 14.55 35.73
CA SER A 43 -25.55 14.79 34.53
C SER A 43 -25.65 13.57 33.60
N MET A 44 -24.65 12.68 33.61
CA MET A 44 -24.62 11.47 32.80
C MET A 44 -25.42 10.32 33.44
N GLN A 45 -25.57 10.33 34.76
CA GLN A 45 -26.32 9.30 35.48
C GLN A 45 -27.83 9.32 35.21
N THR A 46 -28.35 10.48 34.83
CA THR A 46 -29.79 10.70 34.55
C THR A 46 -30.06 11.13 33.10
N GLY A 47 -29.01 11.30 32.30
CA GLY A 47 -29.09 11.84 30.94
C GLY A 47 -29.43 10.82 29.85
N GLY A 48 -29.69 9.56 30.20
CA GLY A 48 -30.00 8.50 29.25
C GLY A 48 -31.45 8.49 28.75
N LEU A 49 -31.79 7.50 27.92
CA LEU A 49 -33.09 7.36 27.27
C LEU A 49 -33.74 6.02 27.63
N TRP A 50 -34.99 6.07 28.09
CA TRP A 50 -35.94 4.95 28.21
C TRP A 50 -35.37 3.68 28.89
N TRP A 51 -34.62 2.84 28.18
CA TRP A 51 -34.05 1.57 28.65
C TRP A 51 -32.62 1.68 29.23
N PHE A 52 -31.93 2.81 29.04
CA PHE A 52 -30.63 3.11 29.66
C PHE A 52 -30.69 4.52 30.24
N GLN A 53 -30.91 4.67 31.55
CA GLN A 53 -30.96 6.01 32.18
C GLN A 53 -29.57 6.53 32.56
N ASP A 54 -28.69 5.61 32.96
CA ASP A 54 -27.32 5.93 33.33
C ASP A 54 -26.37 5.70 32.14
N LEU A 55 -25.77 6.78 31.65
CA LEU A 55 -24.80 6.74 30.55
C LEU A 55 -23.41 6.27 30.99
N THR A 56 -23.12 6.28 32.29
CA THR A 56 -21.82 5.91 32.86
C THR A 56 -21.64 4.39 32.95
N LEU A 57 -22.75 3.66 32.96
CA LEU A 57 -22.78 2.20 33.01
C LEU A 57 -22.87 1.60 31.60
N SER A 58 -22.43 0.35 31.47
CA SER A 58 -22.66 -0.47 30.28
C SER A 58 -24.15 -0.78 30.11
N ASP A 59 -24.63 -0.83 28.86
CA ASP A 59 -26.04 -1.09 28.56
C ASP A 59 -26.46 -2.51 29.01
N PRO A 60 -27.40 -2.66 29.96
CA PRO A 60 -27.84 -3.96 30.46
C PRO A 60 -28.60 -4.79 29.41
N THR A 61 -29.15 -4.15 28.38
CA THR A 61 -29.97 -4.81 27.34
C THR A 61 -29.18 -5.14 26.07
N TYR A 62 -27.94 -4.65 25.96
CA TYR A 62 -27.09 -4.76 24.77
C TYR A 62 -27.71 -4.23 23.45
N ILE A 63 -28.83 -3.50 23.53
CA ILE A 63 -29.50 -2.91 22.37
C ILE A 63 -28.62 -1.83 21.75
N LEU A 64 -28.04 -0.97 22.58
CA LEU A 64 -27.26 0.18 22.13
C LEU A 64 -25.96 -0.24 21.41
N PRO A 65 -25.14 -1.18 21.92
CA PRO A 65 -24.01 -1.73 21.17
C PRO A 65 -24.40 -2.36 19.83
N LEU A 66 -25.52 -3.09 19.76
CA LEU A 66 -26.00 -3.70 18.52
C LEU A 66 -26.43 -2.66 17.48
N VAL A 67 -27.20 -1.65 17.89
CA VAL A 67 -27.62 -0.54 17.02
C VAL A 67 -26.41 0.24 16.51
N VAL A 68 -25.45 0.56 17.38
CA VAL A 68 -24.22 1.24 16.97
C VAL A 68 -23.42 0.41 15.97
N THR A 69 -23.32 -0.91 16.19
CA THR A 69 -22.61 -1.81 15.28
C THR A 69 -23.29 -1.87 13.91
N ALA A 70 -24.62 -1.97 13.88
CA ALA A 70 -25.42 -1.98 12.65
C ALA A 70 -25.27 -0.66 11.88
N THR A 71 -25.31 0.48 12.59
CA THR A 71 -25.17 1.80 11.97
C THR A 71 -23.75 2.06 11.47
N MET A 72 -22.74 1.61 12.20
CA MET A 72 -21.33 1.68 11.78
C MET A 72 -21.08 0.81 10.55
N TRP A 73 -21.66 -0.39 10.49
CA TRP A 73 -21.65 -1.21 9.28
C TRP A 73 -22.31 -0.45 8.12
N GLY A 74 -23.48 0.16 8.33
CA GLY A 74 -24.11 1.01 7.31
C GLY A 74 -23.19 2.11 6.78
N VAL A 75 -22.53 2.86 7.67
CA VAL A 75 -21.57 3.92 7.28
C VAL A 75 -20.43 3.35 6.42
N LEU A 76 -19.86 2.22 6.84
CA LEU A 76 -18.78 1.57 6.09
C LEU A 76 -19.24 1.03 4.73
N GLU A 77 -20.45 0.48 4.64
CA GLU A 77 -21.00 -0.03 3.38
C GLU A 77 -21.20 1.11 2.39
N LEU A 78 -21.86 2.19 2.82
CA LEU A 78 -22.11 3.35 1.96
C LEU A 78 -20.81 4.10 1.60
N GLY A 79 -19.84 4.12 2.52
CA GLY A 79 -18.51 4.71 2.30
C GLY A 79 -17.65 3.88 1.34
N ALA A 80 -17.62 2.55 1.50
CA ALA A 80 -16.86 1.64 0.65
C ALA A 80 -17.34 1.71 -0.81
N GLU A 81 -18.65 1.83 -1.02
CA GLU A 81 -19.23 2.05 -2.34
C GLU A 81 -18.65 3.29 -3.02
N THR A 82 -18.40 4.37 -2.28
CA THR A 82 -17.90 5.65 -2.85
C THR A 82 -16.40 5.66 -3.17
N GLY A 83 -15.58 4.83 -2.52
CA GLY A 83 -14.11 4.95 -2.58
C GLY A 83 -13.35 3.75 -3.16
N MET A 84 -13.86 2.52 -3.06
CA MET A 84 -13.06 1.30 -3.29
C MET A 84 -13.75 0.32 -4.23
N GLN A 85 -13.63 0.56 -5.54
CA GLN A 85 -14.16 -0.31 -6.60
C GLN A 85 -13.08 -1.11 -7.35
N SER A 86 -11.87 -1.21 -6.83
CA SER A 86 -10.84 -2.08 -7.39
C SER A 86 -11.04 -3.53 -6.95
N SER A 87 -11.03 -4.47 -7.90
CA SER A 87 -11.14 -5.91 -7.65
C SER A 87 -10.07 -6.44 -6.69
N ASP A 88 -8.87 -5.84 -6.70
CA ASP A 88 -7.77 -6.21 -5.79
C ASP A 88 -8.06 -6.00 -4.31
N LEU A 89 -9.03 -5.13 -3.98
CA LEU A 89 -9.34 -4.77 -2.61
C LEU A 89 -10.63 -5.43 -2.10
N GLN A 90 -11.18 -6.42 -2.83
CA GLN A 90 -12.38 -7.14 -2.38
C GLN A 90 -12.16 -7.83 -1.03
N TRP A 91 -11.00 -8.45 -0.82
CA TRP A 91 -10.65 -9.05 0.48
C TRP A 91 -10.59 -7.99 1.58
N MET A 92 -9.95 -6.84 1.31
CA MET A 92 -9.89 -5.72 2.25
C MET A 92 -11.29 -5.15 2.54
N ARG A 93 -12.17 -5.07 1.55
CA ARG A 93 -13.56 -4.63 1.70
C ARG A 93 -14.34 -5.58 2.61
N ASN A 94 -14.20 -6.88 2.41
CA ASN A 94 -14.85 -7.89 3.25
C ASN A 94 -14.31 -7.85 4.69
N PHE A 95 -13.00 -7.64 4.86
CA PHE A 95 -12.40 -7.46 6.18
C PHE A 95 -12.95 -6.21 6.88
N ILE A 96 -13.01 -5.06 6.20
CA ILE A 96 -13.56 -3.81 6.74
C ILE A 96 -15.04 -3.98 7.12
N ARG A 97 -15.83 -4.73 6.33
CA ARG A 97 -17.24 -5.04 6.66
C ARG A 97 -17.40 -5.88 7.92
N LEU A 98 -16.47 -6.79 8.17
CA LEU A 98 -16.50 -7.66 9.35
C LEU A 98 -15.96 -6.95 10.61
N MET A 99 -15.20 -5.86 10.44
CA MET A 99 -14.54 -5.16 11.54
C MET A 99 -15.50 -4.68 12.65
N PRO A 100 -16.67 -4.06 12.38
CA PRO A 100 -17.60 -3.68 13.44
C PRO A 100 -18.07 -4.85 14.30
N LEU A 101 -18.33 -6.01 13.67
CA LEU A 101 -18.73 -7.23 14.38
C LEU A 101 -17.59 -7.80 15.23
N ALA A 102 -16.35 -7.74 14.74
CA ALA A 102 -15.18 -8.21 15.46
C ALA A 102 -14.85 -7.34 16.69
N VAL A 103 -15.13 -6.04 16.63
CA VAL A 103 -14.87 -5.08 17.72
C VAL A 103 -15.97 -5.10 18.79
N LEU A 104 -17.20 -5.47 18.43
CA LEU A 104 -18.35 -5.56 19.34
C LEU A 104 -18.03 -6.24 20.70
N PRO A 105 -17.51 -7.48 20.77
CA PRO A 105 -17.28 -8.15 22.07
C PRO A 105 -16.24 -7.43 22.95
N ILE A 106 -15.32 -6.67 22.35
CA ILE A 106 -14.33 -5.88 23.09
C ILE A 106 -14.99 -4.62 23.67
N THR A 107 -15.89 -4.01 22.91
CA THR A 107 -16.53 -2.75 23.28
C THR A 107 -17.80 -2.91 24.11
N ILE A 108 -18.38 -4.11 24.21
CA ILE A 108 -19.68 -4.33 24.86
C ILE A 108 -19.71 -3.93 26.34
N HIS A 109 -18.55 -3.93 27.00
CA HIS A 109 -18.39 -3.51 28.39
C HIS A 109 -18.12 -2.01 28.56
N PHE A 110 -18.10 -1.24 27.48
CA PHE A 110 -17.87 0.20 27.57
C PHE A 110 -19.11 0.95 28.06
N PRO A 111 -18.93 2.13 28.68
CA PRO A 111 -20.03 3.00 29.08
C PRO A 111 -20.96 3.35 27.91
N SER A 112 -22.26 3.39 28.17
CA SER A 112 -23.28 3.75 27.17
C SER A 112 -23.06 5.14 26.55
N ALA A 113 -22.38 6.04 27.27
CA ALA A 113 -21.95 7.34 26.77
C ALA A 113 -21.12 7.26 25.48
N VAL A 114 -20.18 6.30 25.40
CA VAL A 114 -19.32 6.10 24.23
C VAL A 114 -20.16 5.65 23.03
N PHE A 115 -21.13 4.77 23.28
CA PHE A 115 -22.05 4.30 22.25
C PHE A 115 -23.00 5.41 21.76
N MET A 116 -23.47 6.32 22.61
CA MET A 116 -24.25 7.48 22.16
C MET A 116 -23.46 8.43 21.27
N TYR A 117 -22.18 8.64 21.58
CA TYR A 117 -21.26 9.38 20.71
C TYR A 117 -21.09 8.70 19.35
N TRP A 118 -20.84 7.39 19.32
CA TRP A 118 -20.74 6.66 18.06
C TRP A 118 -22.04 6.64 17.28
N LEU A 119 -23.18 6.45 17.94
CA LEU A 119 -24.49 6.45 17.31
C LEU A 119 -24.78 7.78 16.62
N SER A 120 -24.60 8.89 17.33
CA SER A 120 -24.84 10.24 16.78
C SER A 120 -23.89 10.54 15.61
N SER A 121 -22.62 10.19 15.72
CA SER A 121 -21.64 10.31 14.64
C SER A 121 -22.01 9.48 13.41
N ASN A 122 -22.45 8.23 13.60
CA ASN A 122 -22.90 7.35 12.52
C ASN A 122 -24.17 7.89 11.86
N MET A 123 -25.14 8.36 12.64
CA MET A 123 -26.37 8.97 12.12
C MET A 123 -26.08 10.22 11.29
N PHE A 124 -25.20 11.10 11.77
CA PHE A 124 -24.78 12.26 11.00
C PHE A 124 -24.08 11.85 9.70
N SER A 125 -23.19 10.86 9.76
CA SER A 125 -22.48 10.35 8.58
C SER A 125 -23.43 9.73 7.54
N LEU A 126 -24.39 8.91 7.98
CA LEU A 126 -25.43 8.35 7.12
C LEU A 126 -26.31 9.45 6.51
N GLY A 127 -26.73 10.43 7.32
CA GLY A 127 -27.50 11.58 6.86
C GLY A 127 -26.75 12.42 5.83
N GLN A 128 -25.46 12.68 6.07
CA GLN A 128 -24.58 13.37 5.14
C GLN A 128 -24.48 12.61 3.81
N VAL A 129 -24.23 11.30 3.85
CA VAL A 129 -24.13 10.48 2.64
C VAL A 129 -25.46 10.42 1.90
N ALA A 130 -26.57 10.25 2.62
CA ALA A 130 -27.91 10.25 2.03
C ALA A 130 -28.21 11.58 1.33
N CYS A 131 -27.90 12.71 1.99
CA CYS A 131 -28.06 14.05 1.42
C CYS A 131 -27.21 14.23 0.15
N LEU A 132 -25.94 13.82 0.17
CA LEU A 132 -25.02 13.91 -0.96
C LEU A 132 -25.38 12.97 -2.12
N ARG A 133 -26.22 11.95 -1.89
CA ARG A 133 -26.72 11.07 -2.95
C ARG A 133 -27.92 11.66 -3.70
N ILE A 134 -28.60 12.66 -3.15
CA ILE A 134 -29.74 13.32 -3.79
C ILE A 134 -29.27 14.03 -5.09
N PRO A 135 -29.84 13.73 -6.27
CA PRO A 135 -29.41 14.32 -7.54
C PRO A 135 -29.47 15.85 -7.57
N ALA A 136 -30.48 16.45 -6.93
CA ALA A 136 -30.61 17.89 -6.81
C ALA A 136 -29.43 18.52 -6.06
N VAL A 137 -29.04 17.94 -4.92
CA VAL A 137 -27.89 18.40 -4.12
C VAL A 137 -26.59 18.26 -4.91
N ARG A 138 -26.41 17.14 -5.64
CA ARG A 138 -25.21 16.93 -6.47
C ARG A 138 -25.11 17.94 -7.62
N THR A 139 -26.25 18.33 -8.19
CA THR A 139 -26.31 19.34 -9.26
C THR A 139 -25.94 20.72 -8.74
N VAL A 140 -26.49 21.12 -7.58
CA VAL A 140 -26.16 22.39 -6.91
C VAL A 140 -24.68 22.44 -6.54
N LEU A 141 -24.14 21.35 -5.98
CA LEU A 141 -22.74 21.24 -5.58
C LEU A 141 -21.78 20.93 -6.74
N LYS A 142 -22.27 20.85 -7.99
CA LYS A 142 -21.49 20.53 -9.20
C LYS A 142 -20.63 19.26 -9.05
N ILE A 143 -21.14 18.27 -8.33
CA ILE A 143 -20.43 17.00 -8.12
C ILE A 143 -20.56 16.16 -9.40
N PRO A 144 -19.47 15.79 -10.08
CA PRO A 144 -19.55 14.99 -11.29
C PRO A 144 -20.17 13.62 -11.01
N GLN A 145 -20.91 13.10 -12.00
CA GLN A 145 -21.43 11.74 -11.93
C GLN A 145 -20.27 10.74 -11.94
N ARG A 146 -20.43 9.67 -11.16
CA ARG A 146 -19.42 8.62 -11.08
C ARG A 146 -19.46 7.82 -12.37
N VAL A 147 -18.34 7.77 -13.08
CA VAL A 147 -18.18 6.89 -14.26
C VAL A 147 -18.00 5.45 -13.76
N VAL A 148 -18.99 4.61 -14.03
CA VAL A 148 -18.90 3.16 -13.79
C VAL A 148 -18.08 2.57 -14.94
N HIS A 149 -16.94 1.96 -14.61
CA HIS A 149 -16.11 1.30 -15.60
C HIS A 149 -16.54 -0.16 -15.70
N ASP A 150 -16.62 -0.66 -16.94
CA ASP A 150 -16.97 -2.04 -17.22
C ASP A 150 -15.82 -2.97 -16.78
N SER A 151 -16.12 -3.90 -15.87
CA SER A 151 -15.09 -4.72 -15.20
C SER A 151 -14.35 -5.64 -16.18
N ASP A 152 -14.99 -5.99 -17.30
CA ASP A 152 -14.46 -6.93 -18.29
C ASP A 152 -13.39 -6.30 -19.20
N LYS A 153 -13.30 -4.97 -19.23
CA LYS A 153 -12.35 -4.21 -20.06
C LYS A 153 -11.09 -3.78 -19.32
N LEU A 154 -11.02 -4.07 -18.01
CA LEU A 154 -9.89 -3.71 -17.18
C LEU A 154 -8.83 -4.82 -17.23
N PRO A 155 -7.52 -4.48 -17.27
CA PRO A 155 -6.48 -5.50 -17.18
C PRO A 155 -6.64 -6.29 -15.87
N PRO A 156 -6.40 -7.61 -15.87
CA PRO A 156 -6.55 -8.43 -14.69
C PRO A 156 -5.68 -7.86 -13.58
N GLN A 157 -6.31 -7.37 -12.53
CA GLN A 157 -5.60 -6.87 -11.36
C GLN A 157 -5.06 -8.08 -10.57
N GLU A 158 -3.78 -8.02 -10.21
CA GLU A 158 -3.12 -9.08 -9.45
C GLU A 158 -3.36 -8.85 -7.96
N GLY A 159 -3.87 -9.88 -7.26
CA GLY A 159 -4.24 -9.77 -5.86
C GLY A 159 -3.21 -9.05 -4.98
N PHE A 160 -3.71 -8.28 -4.01
CA PHE A 160 -2.96 -7.34 -3.15
C PHE A 160 -1.57 -7.81 -2.69
N ILE A 161 -1.41 -9.09 -2.34
CA ILE A 161 -0.13 -9.66 -1.89
C ILE A 161 0.92 -9.67 -3.01
N ASN A 162 0.52 -9.99 -4.24
CA ASN A 162 1.40 -10.03 -5.40
C ASN A 162 1.83 -8.62 -5.83
N SER A 163 0.91 -7.66 -5.79
CA SER A 163 1.22 -6.26 -6.05
C SER A 163 2.13 -5.67 -4.97
N PHE A 164 1.94 -6.03 -3.69
CA PHE A 164 2.85 -5.64 -2.61
C PHE A 164 4.25 -6.24 -2.79
N LYS A 165 4.34 -7.56 -3.04
CA LYS A 165 5.62 -8.26 -3.27
C LYS A 165 6.38 -7.70 -4.48
N ARG A 166 5.68 -7.38 -5.56
CA ARG A 166 6.27 -6.68 -6.72
C ARG A 166 6.73 -5.27 -6.36
N GLY A 167 5.95 -4.53 -5.58
CA GLY A 167 6.31 -3.19 -5.10
C GLY A 167 7.64 -3.20 -4.33
N TRP A 168 7.80 -4.14 -3.39
CA TRP A 168 9.06 -4.33 -2.66
C TRP A 168 10.21 -4.73 -3.57
N LYS A 169 10.01 -5.72 -4.45
CA LYS A 169 11.06 -6.15 -5.40
C LYS A 169 11.50 -5.01 -6.33
N ASN A 170 10.56 -4.19 -6.80
CA ASN A 170 10.84 -3.04 -7.64
C ASN A 170 11.59 -1.94 -6.87
N ALA A 171 11.23 -1.69 -5.60
CA ALA A 171 11.93 -0.74 -4.75
C ALA A 171 13.38 -1.20 -4.47
N GLU A 172 13.59 -2.50 -4.24
CA GLU A 172 14.92 -3.06 -4.06
C GLU A 172 15.78 -2.95 -5.32
N ILE A 173 15.21 -3.26 -6.49
CA ILE A 173 15.91 -3.06 -7.78
C ILE A 173 16.26 -1.58 -7.99
N ALA A 174 15.33 -0.66 -7.70
CA ALA A 174 15.57 0.77 -7.82
C ALA A 174 16.70 1.24 -6.88
N HIS A 175 16.72 0.74 -5.65
CA HIS A 175 17.78 1.01 -4.68
C HIS A 175 19.14 0.49 -5.18
N GLN A 176 19.19 -0.75 -5.68
CA GLN A 176 20.39 -1.33 -6.28
C GLN A 176 20.88 -0.54 -7.49
N LEU A 177 19.97 -0.03 -8.33
CA LEU A 177 20.32 0.83 -9.46
C LEU A 177 20.95 2.15 -8.98
N GLN A 178 20.34 2.80 -7.98
CA GLN A 178 20.87 4.03 -7.38
C GLN A 178 22.26 3.83 -6.76
N GLU A 179 22.48 2.72 -6.06
CA GLU A 179 23.80 2.36 -5.53
C GLU A 179 24.83 2.13 -6.64
N ARG A 180 24.45 1.47 -7.74
CA ARG A 180 25.33 1.28 -8.92
C ARG A 180 25.67 2.61 -9.56
N GLU A 181 24.70 3.48 -9.79
CA GLU A 181 24.93 4.83 -10.34
C GLU A 181 25.85 5.65 -9.45
N ARG A 182 25.67 5.59 -8.12
CA ARG A 182 26.55 6.26 -7.15
C ARG A 182 27.98 5.73 -7.23
N ARG A 183 28.15 4.40 -7.31
CA ARG A 183 29.48 3.77 -7.47
C ARG A 183 30.14 4.16 -8.80
N MET A 184 29.39 4.22 -9.89
CA MET A 184 29.91 4.66 -11.20
C MET A 184 30.32 6.13 -11.18
N LYS A 185 29.53 7.03 -10.58
CA LYS A 185 29.90 8.45 -10.42
C LYS A 185 31.17 8.61 -9.59
N ASN A 186 31.32 7.85 -8.52
CA ASN A 186 32.49 7.91 -7.65
C ASN A 186 33.65 7.01 -8.14
N HIS A 187 33.52 6.33 -9.28
CA HIS A 187 34.50 5.36 -9.76
C HIS A 187 35.87 5.99 -10.02
N LEU A 188 35.90 7.20 -10.61
CA LEU A 188 37.13 7.93 -10.89
C LEU A 188 37.88 8.27 -9.58
N GLU A 189 37.16 8.72 -8.56
CA GLU A 189 37.73 9.05 -7.25
C GLU A 189 38.25 7.79 -6.55
N LEU A 190 37.49 6.70 -6.59
CA LEU A 190 37.92 5.40 -6.06
C LEU A 190 39.19 4.88 -6.77
N ALA A 191 39.27 5.03 -8.09
CA ALA A 191 40.45 4.64 -8.87
C ALA A 191 41.68 5.49 -8.50
N ALA A 192 41.50 6.79 -8.25
CA ALA A 192 42.58 7.69 -7.84
C ALA A 192 43.07 7.45 -6.40
N ARG A 193 42.20 7.00 -5.49
CA ARG A 193 42.57 6.64 -4.10
C ARG A 193 43.18 5.24 -3.97
N GLY A 194 43.05 4.40 -4.99
CA GLY A 194 43.61 3.05 -4.98
C GLY A 194 45.14 3.05 -5.05
N PRO A 195 45.81 2.01 -4.52
CA PRO A 195 47.26 1.86 -4.67
C PRO A 195 47.64 1.70 -6.14
N LEU A 196 48.74 2.34 -6.56
CA LEU A 196 49.28 2.22 -7.91
C LEU A 196 49.61 0.75 -8.21
N ARG A 197 49.04 0.22 -9.30
CA ARG A 197 49.35 -1.12 -9.80
C ARG A 197 50.37 -1.02 -10.92
N GLN A 198 51.37 -1.90 -10.92
CA GLN A 198 52.33 -2.00 -12.02
C GLN A 198 51.61 -2.48 -13.29
N THR A 199 51.78 -1.74 -14.38
CA THR A 199 51.27 -2.08 -15.71
C THR A 199 52.44 -2.27 -16.67
N PHE A 200 52.39 -3.29 -17.53
CA PHE A 200 53.44 -3.57 -18.51
C PHE A 200 53.19 -2.82 -19.83
N THR A 201 54.24 -2.30 -20.46
CA THR A 201 54.17 -1.55 -21.74
C THR A 201 53.67 -2.41 -22.91
N HIS A 202 53.91 -3.71 -22.86
CA HIS A 202 53.41 -4.69 -23.81
C HIS A 202 52.67 -5.78 -23.08
N ASN A 203 51.68 -6.37 -23.76
CA ASN A 203 50.90 -7.47 -23.19
C ASN A 203 51.86 -8.63 -22.84
N PRO A 204 52.10 -8.91 -21.54
CA PRO A 204 53.08 -9.90 -21.10
C PRO A 204 52.65 -11.32 -21.49
N LEU A 205 51.35 -11.53 -21.73
CA LEU A 205 50.80 -12.82 -22.15
C LEU A 205 51.10 -13.16 -23.61
N LEU A 206 51.48 -12.18 -24.44
CA LEU A 206 51.77 -12.39 -25.87
C LEU A 206 53.26 -12.66 -26.16
N GLN A 207 54.18 -12.28 -25.27
CA GLN A 207 55.63 -12.41 -25.53
C GLN A 207 56.13 -13.86 -25.40
N HIS A 208 55.54 -14.67 -24.51
CA HIS A 208 55.91 -16.09 -24.39
C HIS A 208 55.44 -16.98 -25.57
N GLY A 209 54.60 -16.46 -26.48
CA GLY A 209 54.06 -17.24 -27.60
C GLY A 209 54.91 -17.25 -28.87
N LYS A 210 55.94 -16.39 -29.01
CA LYS A 210 56.65 -16.22 -30.29
C LYS A 210 58.15 -16.55 -30.30
N ASN A 211 58.84 -16.59 -29.15
CA ASN A 211 60.29 -16.77 -29.10
C ASN A 211 60.70 -17.87 -28.09
N GLY A 212 60.73 -19.13 -28.53
CA GLY A 212 61.41 -20.24 -27.86
C GLY A 212 62.50 -20.83 -28.79
N PRO A 213 63.61 -21.39 -28.27
CA PRO A 213 64.77 -21.77 -29.08
C PRO A 213 64.47 -22.98 -29.98
N PRO A 214 65.17 -23.14 -31.13
CA PRO A 214 65.00 -24.32 -31.97
C PRO A 214 65.87 -25.45 -31.40
N ASN A 215 65.27 -26.52 -30.87
CA ASN A 215 65.90 -27.86 -30.83
C ASN A 215 64.89 -28.97 -30.45
N THR A 216 64.50 -29.73 -31.49
CA THR A 216 64.24 -31.20 -31.61
C THR A 216 63.16 -31.92 -30.76
N PRO A 217 62.64 -33.09 -31.21
CA PRO A 217 62.16 -33.49 -32.53
C PRO A 217 60.66 -33.87 -32.53
N ASN A 218 60.06 -33.85 -33.72
CA ASN A 218 58.65 -34.18 -33.97
C ASN A 218 58.21 -35.54 -33.41
N SER A 219 57.18 -35.51 -32.55
CA SER A 219 56.27 -36.62 -32.32
C SER A 219 54.85 -36.07 -32.18
N SER A 220 54.18 -35.87 -33.31
CA SER A 220 52.77 -36.18 -33.55
C SER A 220 52.32 -35.58 -34.88
N SER A 221 51.62 -36.40 -35.64
CA SER A 221 51.21 -36.20 -37.03
C SER A 221 50.45 -34.90 -37.30
N ASN A 222 51.10 -33.94 -37.95
CA ASN A 222 50.41 -32.84 -38.63
C ASN A 222 50.30 -33.16 -40.13
N LYS A 223 49.18 -33.76 -40.53
CA LYS A 223 48.72 -33.62 -41.93
C LYS A 223 48.34 -32.15 -42.16
N PRO A 224 48.77 -31.49 -43.24
CA PRO A 224 48.34 -30.14 -43.53
C PRO A 224 46.84 -30.16 -43.82
N LYS A 225 46.05 -29.40 -43.05
CA LYS A 225 44.63 -29.17 -43.36
C LYS A 225 44.56 -28.34 -44.64
N SER A 226 43.85 -28.86 -45.64
CA SER A 226 43.58 -28.20 -46.92
C SER A 226 43.06 -26.77 -46.72
N LYS A 227 43.47 -25.85 -47.60
CA LYS A 227 43.06 -24.43 -47.57
C LYS A 227 41.56 -24.24 -47.84
N HIS A 228 40.88 -25.28 -48.31
CA HIS A 228 39.42 -25.34 -48.49
C HIS A 228 38.86 -26.56 -47.76
N PRO A 229 38.49 -26.44 -46.47
CA PRO A 229 38.06 -27.58 -45.66
C PRO A 229 36.69 -28.18 -46.07
N TRP A 230 35.98 -27.58 -47.03
CA TRP A 230 34.69 -28.05 -47.53
C TRP A 230 34.78 -28.96 -48.77
N SER A 231 35.94 -29.05 -49.44
CA SER A 231 36.13 -29.98 -50.57
C SER A 231 36.22 -31.44 -50.14
N ASP A 232 36.50 -31.69 -48.85
CA ASP A 232 36.69 -33.04 -48.33
C ASP A 232 35.37 -33.67 -47.83
N THR A 233 34.28 -32.88 -47.76
CA THR A 233 32.95 -33.35 -47.31
C THR A 233 31.85 -33.23 -48.37
N LEU A 234 32.06 -32.41 -49.40
CA LEU A 234 31.18 -32.28 -50.56
C LEU A 234 32.08 -32.47 -51.78
N GLY A 235 32.10 -33.69 -52.31
CA GLY A 235 33.05 -34.15 -53.33
C GLY A 235 33.11 -33.28 -54.59
#